data_AF-A0A7W9W334-F1
#
_entry.id   AF-A0A7W9W334-F1
#
_cell.length_a   1.000
_cell.length_b   1.000
_cell.length_c   1.000
_cell.angle_alpha   90.00
_cell.angle_beta   90.00
_cell.angle_gamma   90.00
#
_symmetry.space_group_name_H-M   'P 1'
#
loop_
_entity.id
_entity.type
_entity.pdbx_description
1 polymer ?
#
loop_
_entity_poly.entity_id
_entity_poly.type
_entity_poly.pdbx_seq_one_letter_code
_entity_poly.pdbx_strand_id
1 'polypeptide(L)'
;MKVIEDIYKKDAERLKKHFNELKPDWIVNITEGDYNLYKLGFVEDIPCSVSIEVSDAEIEDFLKEIYEMETDAYIDEELLYIPSSKLNETEKERKRIARENLNRYEKYSWLEGIL
;
A
#
# COMPACT_ATOMS: atom_id res chain seq x y z
N MET A 1 -12.90 6.94 11.95
CA MET A 1 -12.44 5.54 12.21
C MET A 1 -12.94 4.68 11.08
N LYS A 2 -12.02 4.04 10.35
CA LYS A 2 -12.33 3.07 9.30
C LYS A 2 -12.10 1.66 9.83
N VAL A 3 -12.97 0.73 9.48
CA VAL A 3 -12.84 -0.69 9.84
C VAL A 3 -12.89 -1.53 8.57
N ILE A 4 -11.96 -2.47 8.46
CA ILE A 4 -11.87 -3.47 7.40
C ILE A 4 -12.08 -4.82 8.08
N GLU A 5 -13.11 -5.54 7.68
CA GLU A 5 -13.53 -6.80 8.32
C GLU A 5 -13.22 -8.01 7.43
N ASP A 6 -13.27 -9.20 8.04
CA ASP A 6 -13.15 -10.49 7.35
C ASP A 6 -11.92 -10.64 6.44
N ILE A 7 -10.77 -10.11 6.90
CA ILE A 7 -9.49 -10.27 6.21
C ILE A 7 -8.63 -11.34 6.89
N TYR A 8 -7.83 -12.04 6.09
CA TYR A 8 -6.86 -12.99 6.61
C TYR A 8 -5.78 -12.29 7.43
N LYS A 9 -5.23 -12.99 8.44
CA LYS A 9 -4.24 -12.43 9.35
C LYS A 9 -3.02 -11.89 8.61
N LYS A 10 -2.55 -12.61 7.59
CA LYS A 10 -1.43 -12.18 6.76
C LYS A 10 -1.70 -10.85 6.04
N ASP A 11 -2.91 -10.65 5.57
CA ASP A 11 -3.31 -9.40 4.88
C ASP A 11 -3.50 -8.26 5.88
N ALA A 12 -4.02 -8.54 7.08
CA ALA A 12 -4.10 -7.58 8.18
C ALA A 12 -2.71 -7.08 8.62
N GLU A 13 -1.75 -8.00 8.78
CA GLU A 13 -0.36 -7.66 9.10
C GLU A 13 0.31 -6.88 7.97
N ARG A 14 0.04 -7.26 6.71
CA ARG A 14 0.52 -6.51 5.54
C ARG A 14 -0.03 -5.10 5.53
N LEU A 15 -1.34 -4.91 5.74
CA LEU A 15 -1.99 -3.61 5.82
C LEU A 15 -1.35 -2.73 6.88
N LYS A 16 -1.26 -3.23 8.11
CA LYS A 16 -0.64 -2.51 9.22
C LYS A 16 0.79 -2.09 8.92
N LYS A 17 1.58 -2.98 8.31
CA LYS A 17 2.96 -2.65 7.91
C LYS A 17 2.99 -1.49 6.90
N HIS A 18 2.16 -1.52 5.86
CA HIS A 18 2.19 -0.51 4.81
C HIS A 18 1.67 0.85 5.31
N PHE A 19 0.62 0.86 6.13
CA PHE A 19 0.17 2.09 6.78
C PHE A 19 1.21 2.66 7.74
N ASN A 20 1.87 1.84 8.56
CA ASN A 20 2.92 2.34 9.45
C ASN A 20 4.14 2.92 8.69
N GLU A 21 4.43 2.41 7.49
CA GLU A 21 5.51 2.91 6.64
C GLU A 21 5.14 4.23 5.95
N LEU A 22 3.89 4.40 5.52
CA LEU A 22 3.46 5.55 4.72
C LEU A 22 2.81 6.66 5.57
N LYS A 23 2.10 6.29 6.64
CA LYS A 23 1.39 7.14 7.60
C LYS A 23 1.72 6.70 9.04
N PRO A 24 2.96 6.94 9.52
CA PRO A 24 3.41 6.46 10.82
C PRO A 24 2.60 7.02 12.01
N ASP A 25 1.92 8.15 11.81
CA ASP A 25 1.10 8.78 12.84
C ASP A 25 -0.32 8.19 12.94
N TRP A 26 -0.72 7.34 11.99
CA TRP A 26 -2.04 6.70 12.03
C TRP A 26 -2.03 5.50 12.98
N ILE A 27 -3.05 5.42 13.84
CA ILE A 27 -3.21 4.30 14.76
C ILE A 27 -3.93 3.17 14.02
N VAL A 28 -3.19 2.08 13.76
CA VAL A 28 -3.68 0.89 13.07
C VAL A 28 -3.68 -0.32 14.01
N ASN A 29 -4.86 -0.83 14.33
CA ASN A 29 -5.06 -1.95 15.24
C ASN A 29 -5.61 -3.17 14.48
N ILE A 30 -5.09 -4.36 14.81
CA ILE A 30 -5.59 -5.64 14.31
C ILE A 30 -6.34 -6.31 15.45
N THR A 31 -7.57 -6.73 15.20
CA THR A 31 -8.36 -7.55 16.11
C THR A 31 -8.51 -8.94 15.51
N GLU A 32 -8.05 -9.96 16.20
CA GLU A 32 -8.27 -11.35 15.80
C GLU A 32 -9.69 -11.78 16.18
N GLY A 33 -10.34 -12.49 15.26
CA GLY A 33 -11.63 -13.14 15.46
C GLY A 33 -11.52 -14.44 16.25
N ASP A 34 -12.56 -15.26 16.21
CA ASP A 34 -12.62 -16.48 17.02
C ASP A 34 -11.62 -17.54 16.55
N TYR A 35 -10.50 -17.62 17.26
CA TYR A 35 -9.44 -18.61 17.08
C TYR A 35 -9.94 -20.06 17.13
N ASN A 36 -11.05 -20.34 17.85
CA ASN A 36 -11.58 -21.70 17.93
C ASN A 36 -12.11 -22.18 16.58
N LEU A 37 -12.65 -21.28 15.74
CA LEU A 37 -13.10 -21.64 14.39
C LEU A 37 -11.93 -22.16 13.55
N TYR A 38 -10.78 -21.49 13.63
CA TYR A 38 -9.55 -21.93 12.97
C TYR A 38 -9.07 -23.27 13.52
N LYS A 39 -8.97 -23.39 14.86
CA LYS A 39 -8.51 -24.61 15.52
C LYS A 39 -9.37 -25.84 15.21
N LEU A 40 -10.67 -25.65 15.06
CA LEU A 40 -11.63 -26.71 14.74
C LEU A 40 -11.70 -27.02 13.24
N GLY A 41 -10.95 -26.30 12.40
CA GLY A 41 -10.90 -26.50 10.95
C GLY A 41 -12.13 -25.97 10.20
N PHE A 42 -12.90 -25.07 10.80
CA PHE A 42 -14.03 -24.40 10.14
C PHE A 42 -13.60 -23.28 9.21
N VAL A 43 -12.41 -22.70 9.44
CA VAL A 43 -11.80 -21.66 8.59
C VAL A 43 -10.32 -21.98 8.36
N GLU A 44 -9.82 -21.62 7.18
CA GLU A 44 -8.44 -21.90 6.76
C GLU A 44 -7.41 -20.97 7.42
N ASP A 45 -7.82 -19.78 7.86
CA ASP A 45 -7.00 -18.82 8.58
C ASP A 45 -7.85 -18.09 9.63
N ILE A 46 -7.20 -17.48 10.61
CA ILE A 46 -7.84 -16.68 11.66
C ILE A 46 -8.44 -15.44 10.99
N PRO A 47 -9.76 -15.24 11.03
CA PRO A 47 -10.36 -14.02 10.52
C PRO A 47 -9.91 -12.85 11.38
N CYS A 48 -9.55 -11.74 10.76
CA CYS A 48 -9.13 -10.52 11.44
C CYS A 48 -9.96 -9.34 10.97
N SER A 49 -10.03 -8.31 11.82
CA SER A 49 -10.42 -6.97 11.41
C SER A 49 -9.28 -5.98 11.66
N VAL A 50 -9.20 -4.94 10.83
CA VAL A 50 -8.26 -3.83 10.97
C VAL A 50 -9.07 -2.57 11.23
N SER A 51 -8.79 -1.90 12.35
CA SER A 51 -9.31 -0.56 12.63
C SER A 51 -8.22 0.49 12.47
N ILE A 52 -8.58 1.59 11.80
CA ILE A 52 -7.71 2.72 11.51
C ILE A 52 -8.36 3.96 12.11
N GLU A 53 -7.68 4.59 13.07
CA GLU A 53 -8.12 5.86 13.66
C GLU A 53 -7.73 7.00 12.74
N VAL A 54 -8.61 7.27 11.77
CA VAL A 54 -8.44 8.30 10.75
C VAL A 54 -9.77 9.00 10.49
N SER A 55 -9.70 10.29 10.16
CA SER A 55 -10.83 11.12 9.70
C SER A 55 -10.99 11.10 8.18
N ASP A 56 -12.15 11.49 7.68
CA ASP A 56 -12.40 11.53 6.23
C ASP A 56 -11.45 12.51 5.51
N ALA A 57 -11.11 13.63 6.14
CA ALA A 57 -10.14 14.59 5.59
C ALA A 57 -8.73 14.00 5.47
N GLU A 58 -8.29 13.22 6.46
CA GLU A 58 -7.00 12.53 6.39
C GLU A 58 -7.00 11.41 5.34
N ILE A 59 -8.15 10.75 5.13
CA ILE A 59 -8.33 9.79 4.03
C ILE A 59 -8.22 10.51 2.68
N GLU A 60 -8.89 11.66 2.51
CA GLU A 60 -8.82 12.45 1.27
C GLU A 60 -7.38 12.89 0.96
N ASP A 61 -6.65 13.39 1.96
CA ASP A 61 -5.24 13.76 1.82
C ASP A 61 -4.37 12.54 1.47
N PHE A 62 -4.63 11.38 2.09
CA PHE A 62 -3.95 10.14 1.76
C PHE A 62 -4.20 9.70 0.30
N LEU A 63 -5.44 9.74 -0.18
CA LEU A 63 -5.76 9.36 -1.56
C LEU A 63 -5.08 10.31 -2.54
N LYS A 64 -5.02 11.60 -2.23
CA LYS A 64 -4.25 12.57 -3.02
C LYS A 64 -2.77 12.21 -3.09
N GLU A 65 -2.14 11.81 -1.99
CA GLU A 65 -0.74 11.34 -2.00
C GLU A 65 -0.56 10.10 -2.89
N ILE A 66 -1.52 9.17 -2.92
CA ILE A 66 -1.48 8.01 -3.82
C ILE A 66 -1.57 8.44 -5.29
N TYR A 67 -2.44 9.39 -5.63
CA TYR A 67 -2.55 9.94 -7.00
C TYR A 67 -1.29 10.72 -7.42
N GLU A 68 -0.64 11.42 -6.49
CA GLU A 68 0.66 12.05 -6.74
C GLU A 68 1.73 10.99 -7.03
N MET A 69 1.76 9.88 -6.26
CA MET A 69 2.66 8.75 -6.53
C MET A 69 2.37 8.09 -7.89
N GLU A 70 1.10 7.98 -8.29
CA GLU A 70 0.72 7.49 -9.62
C GLU A 70 1.28 8.39 -10.72
N THR A 71 1.08 9.70 -10.58
CA THR A 71 1.59 10.69 -11.54
C THR A 71 3.12 10.58 -11.66
N ASP A 72 3.82 10.53 -10.53
CA ASP A 72 5.27 10.39 -10.46
C ASP A 72 5.78 9.07 -11.06
N ALA A 73 5.00 7.98 -10.97
CA ALA A 73 5.34 6.68 -11.52
C ALA A 73 5.28 6.67 -13.06
N TYR A 74 4.36 7.43 -13.65
CA TYR A 74 4.11 7.40 -15.09
C TYR A 74 4.60 8.63 -15.87
N ILE A 75 5.11 9.67 -15.20
CA ILE A 75 5.59 10.89 -15.87
C ILE A 75 6.75 10.66 -16.86
N ASP A 76 7.61 9.69 -16.54
CA ASP A 76 8.81 9.31 -17.31
C ASP A 76 8.77 7.81 -17.68
N GLU A 77 7.56 7.23 -17.81
CA GLU A 77 7.36 5.78 -18.04
C GLU A 77 8.13 5.29 -19.27
N GLU A 78 8.21 6.11 -20.33
CA GLU A 78 8.89 5.75 -21.57
C GLU A 78 10.37 5.41 -21.36
N LEU A 79 11.03 6.04 -20.39
CA LEU A 79 12.44 5.78 -20.08
C LEU A 79 12.65 4.36 -19.54
N LEU A 80 11.63 3.75 -18.92
CA LEU A 80 11.71 2.39 -18.37
C LEU A 80 11.95 1.36 -19.47
N TYR A 81 11.39 1.60 -20.67
CA TYR A 81 11.47 0.70 -21.83
C TYR A 81 12.72 0.92 -22.70
N ILE A 82 13.41 2.06 -22.58
CA ILE A 82 14.61 2.35 -23.37
C ILE A 82 15.84 1.65 -22.75
N PRO A 83 16.62 0.84 -23.49
CA PRO A 83 17.85 0.24 -22.96
C PRO A 83 18.84 1.28 -22.45
N SER A 84 19.44 1.06 -21.28
CA SER A 84 20.34 2.05 -20.64
C SER A 84 21.57 2.40 -21.47
N SER A 85 21.96 1.55 -22.43
CA SER A 85 23.06 1.81 -23.37
C SER A 85 22.73 2.90 -24.40
N LYS A 86 21.45 3.25 -24.57
CA LYS A 86 20.97 4.29 -25.49
C LYS A 86 20.70 5.62 -24.80
N LEU A 87 20.88 5.68 -23.48
CA LEU A 87 20.59 6.85 -22.66
C LEU A 87 21.88 7.59 -22.29
N ASN A 88 21.81 8.92 -22.25
CA ASN A 88 22.86 9.74 -21.63
C ASN A 88 22.78 9.66 -20.10
N GLU A 89 23.78 10.21 -19.39
CA GLU A 89 23.82 10.10 -17.92
C GLU A 89 22.63 10.77 -17.21
N THR A 90 22.12 11.89 -17.73
CA THR A 90 20.92 12.55 -17.18
C THR A 90 19.67 11.68 -17.37
N GLU A 91 19.52 11.05 -18.53
CA GLU A 91 18.40 10.16 -18.81
C GLU A 91 18.49 8.85 -18.00
N LYS A 92 19.71 8.33 -17.75
CA LYS A 92 19.90 7.18 -16.86
C LYS A 92 19.47 7.50 -15.44
N GLU A 93 19.78 8.70 -14.97
CA GLU A 93 19.35 9.15 -13.64
C GLU A 93 17.83 9.31 -13.57
N ARG A 94 17.21 9.96 -14.57
CA ARG A 94 15.74 10.03 -14.67
C ARG A 94 15.10 8.65 -14.71
N LYS A 95 15.67 7.70 -15.47
CA LYS A 95 15.20 6.32 -15.51
C LYS A 95 15.30 5.63 -14.14
N ARG A 96 16.36 5.90 -13.37
CA ARG A 96 16.51 5.37 -12.00
C ARG A 96 15.38 5.89 -11.11
N ILE A 97 15.12 7.20 -11.14
CA ILE A 97 14.05 7.85 -10.39
C ILE A 97 12.68 7.30 -10.82
N ALA A 98 12.40 7.19 -12.12
CA ALA A 98 11.15 6.63 -12.64
C ALA A 98 10.92 5.19 -12.14
N ARG A 99 11.98 4.36 -12.06
CA ARG A 99 11.89 3.01 -11.51
C ARG A 99 11.56 3.03 -10.02
N GLU A 100 12.15 3.95 -9.26
CA GLU A 100 11.87 4.11 -7.83
C GLU A 100 10.44 4.58 -7.58
N ASN A 101 9.96 5.54 -8.36
CA ASN A 101 8.59 6.03 -8.30
C ASN A 101 7.58 4.92 -8.62
N LEU A 102 7.81 4.15 -9.69
CA LEU A 102 6.97 3.01 -10.04
C LEU A 102 6.92 1.97 -8.92
N ASN A 103 8.09 1.56 -8.40
CA ASN A 103 8.15 0.60 -7.29
C ASN A 103 7.41 1.11 -6.05
N ARG A 104 7.50 2.41 -5.76
CA ARG A 104 6.80 3.05 -4.64
C ARG A 104 5.28 3.03 -4.86
N TYR A 105 4.81 3.41 -6.04
CA TYR A 105 3.40 3.37 -6.39
C TYR A 105 2.83 1.94 -6.36
N GLU A 106 3.50 0.98 -6.98
CA GLU A 106 3.08 -0.44 -6.95
C GLU A 106 2.98 -1.00 -5.54
N LYS A 107 3.87 -0.56 -4.63
CA LYS A 107 3.85 -0.98 -3.23
C LYS A 107 2.62 -0.50 -2.48
N TYR A 108 2.09 0.69 -2.77
CA TYR A 108 1.04 1.34 -1.97
C TYR A 108 -0.30 1.56 -2.68
N SER A 109 -0.36 1.50 -4.01
CA SER A 109 -1.57 1.76 -4.82
C SER A 109 -2.78 0.94 -4.38
N TRP A 110 -2.59 -0.33 -4.03
CA TRP A 110 -3.65 -1.21 -3.56
C TRP A 110 -4.37 -0.74 -2.29
N LEU A 111 -3.78 0.18 -1.51
CA LEU A 111 -4.41 0.76 -0.32
C LEU A 111 -5.58 1.70 -0.66
N GLU A 112 -5.59 2.29 -1.86
CA GLU A 112 -6.68 3.13 -2.36
C GLU A 112 -8.01 2.38 -2.37
N GLY A 113 -8.00 1.10 -2.79
CA GLY A 113 -9.21 0.28 -2.87
C GLY A 113 -9.74 -0.22 -1.52
N ILE A 114 -9.06 0.10 -0.42
CA ILE A 114 -9.37 -0.42 0.93
C ILE A 114 -10.00 0.64 1.84
N LEU A 115 -9.66 1.91 1.63
CA LEU A 115 -10.21 3.05 2.39
C LEU A 115 -11.44 3.62 1.71
#